data_AF-A0A947JSA2-F1
#
_entry.id   AF-A0A947JSA2-F1
#
_cell.length_a   1.000
_cell.length_b   1.000
_cell.length_c   1.000
_cell.angle_alpha   90.00
_cell.angle_beta   90.00
_cell.angle_gamma   90.00
#
_symmetry.space_group_name_H-M   'P 1'
#
loop_
_entity.id
_entity.type
_entity.pdbx_description
1 polymer ?
#
loop_
_entity_poly.entity_id
_entity_poly.type
_entity_poly.pdbx_seq_one_letter_code
_entity_poly.pdbx_strand_id
1 'polypeptide(L)' 'MNKHDRKFMRLTIEKAKEGIGKGQTPFAATIVKGDTVLSCAHNIVWQTQDITAHA' A
#
# COMPACT_ATOMS: atom_id res chain seq x y z
N MET A 1 -17.11 -6.34 -4.49
CA MET A 1 -16.41 -5.60 -3.43
C MET A 1 -17.44 -4.91 -2.54
N ASN A 2 -17.47 -5.24 -1.25
CA ASN A 2 -18.45 -4.69 -0.31
C ASN A 2 -18.03 -3.24 0.11
N LYS A 3 -18.84 -2.54 0.93
CA LYS A 3 -18.51 -1.18 1.39
C LYS A 3 -17.24 -1.14 2.26
N HIS A 4 -17.01 -2.20 3.02
CA HIS A 4 -15.89 -2.36 3.94
C HIS A 4 -14.57 -2.47 3.18
N ASP A 5 -14.50 -3.36 2.18
CA ASP A 5 -13.37 -3.50 1.27
C ASP A 5 -13.02 -2.17 0.57
N ARG A 6 -14.04 -1.42 0.09
CA ARG A 6 -13.83 -0.12 -0.57
C ARG A 6 -13.16 0.93 0.32
N LYS A 7 -13.43 0.91 1.63
CA LYS A 7 -12.79 1.82 2.59
C LYS A 7 -11.28 1.56 2.64
N PHE A 8 -10.88 0.31 2.78
CA PHE A 8 -9.47 -0.06 2.82
C PHE A 8 -8.78 0.09 1.48
N MET A 9 -9.46 -0.23 0.38
CA MET A 9 -8.90 -0.02 -0.96
C MET A 9 -8.61 1.45 -1.25
N ARG A 10 -9.46 2.38 -0.81
CA ARG A 10 -9.16 3.82 -0.91
C ARG A 10 -7.88 4.20 -0.13
N LEU A 11 -7.74 3.70 1.09
CA LEU A 11 -6.53 3.90 1.89
C LEU A 11 -5.28 3.35 1.17
N THR A 12 -5.35 2.12 0.63
CA THR A 12 -4.27 1.50 -0.12
C THR A 12 -3.89 2.32 -1.36
N ILE A 13 -4.88 2.85 -2.10
CA ILE A 13 -4.63 3.70 -3.28
C ILE A 13 -3.90 4.98 -2.89
N GLU A 14 -4.28 5.64 -1.80
CA GLU A 14 -3.56 6.83 -1.33
C GLU A 14 -2.13 6.50 -0.92
N LYS A 15 -1.89 5.32 -0.31
CA LYS A 15 -0.54 4.84 -0.01
C LYS A 15 0.28 4.57 -1.28
N ALA A 16 -0.32 4.01 -2.33
CA ALA A 16 0.34 3.84 -3.62
C ALA A 16 0.73 5.20 -4.23
N LYS A 17 -0.16 6.20 -4.17
CA LYS A 17 0.14 7.57 -4.63
C LYS A 17 1.28 8.22 -3.85
N GLU A 18 1.34 8.01 -2.53
CA GLU A 18 2.49 8.42 -1.71
C GLU A 18 3.79 7.79 -2.22
N GLY A 19 3.78 6.49 -2.53
CA GLY A 19 4.93 5.80 -3.11
C GLY A 19 5.36 6.38 -4.46
N ILE A 20 4.42 6.68 -5.35
CA ILE A 20 4.68 7.35 -6.63
C ILE A 20 5.38 8.70 -6.39
N GLY A 21 4.89 9.50 -5.44
CA GLY A 21 5.50 10.78 -5.07
C GLY A 21 6.94 10.66 -4.56
N LYS A 22 7.32 9.48 -4.05
CA LYS A 22 8.68 9.13 -3.61
C LYS A 22 9.49 8.35 -4.66
N GLY A 23 9.04 8.37 -5.92
CA GLY A 23 9.74 7.70 -7.04
C GLY A 23 9.62 6.19 -7.06
N GLN A 24 8.64 5.61 -6.35
CA GLN A 24 8.39 4.17 -6.34
C GLN A 24 7.34 3.78 -7.39
N THR A 25 7.33 2.50 -7.77
CA THR A 25 6.28 1.94 -8.64
C THR A 25 4.92 1.93 -7.94
N PRO A 26 3.79 1.98 -8.68
CA PRO A 26 2.46 2.27 -8.13
C PRO A 26 1.81 1.06 -7.46
N PHE A 27 2.46 0.48 -6.45
CA PHE A 27 1.96 -0.66 -5.69
C PHE A 27 1.91 -0.36 -4.20
N ALA A 28 0.82 -0.76 -3.57
CA ALA A 28 0.63 -0.69 -2.13
C ALA A 28 -0.27 -1.83 -1.65
N ALA A 29 -0.14 -2.18 -0.38
CA ALA A 29 -0.96 -3.19 0.29
C ALA A 29 -1.37 -2.70 1.68
N THR A 30 -2.53 -3.19 2.13
CA THR A 30 -3.06 -2.93 3.47
C THR A 30 -3.46 -4.25 4.11
N ILE A 31 -2.93 -4.54 5.31
CA ILE A 31 -3.31 -5.70 6.11
C ILE A 31 -4.32 -5.25 7.16
N VAL A 32 -5.47 -5.94 7.21
CA VAL A 32 -6.61 -5.58 8.06
C VAL A 32 -7.04 -6.80 8.88
N LYS A 33 -7.40 -6.58 10.15
CA LYS A 33 -8.04 -7.58 11.02
C LYS A 33 -9.33 -7.01 11.57
N GLY A 34 -10.48 -7.54 11.14
CA GLY A 34 -11.78 -6.94 11.41
C GLY A 34 -11.86 -5.53 10.80
N ASP A 35 -12.13 -4.52 11.62
CA ASP A 35 -12.18 -3.11 11.21
C ASP A 35 -10.85 -2.35 11.38
N THR A 36 -9.81 -3.02 11.85
CA THR A 36 -8.54 -2.38 12.24
C THR A 36 -7.46 -2.60 11.18
N VAL A 37 -6.83 -1.51 10.73
CA VAL A 37 -5.63 -1.56 9.88
C VAL A 37 -4.42 -1.91 10.74
N LEU A 38 -3.76 -3.01 10.42
CA LEU A 38 -2.54 -3.44 11.11
C LEU A 38 -1.29 -2.90 10.40
N SER A 39 -1.32 -2.82 9.07
CA SER A 39 -0.22 -2.30 8.25
C SER A 39 -0.74 -1.71 6.94
N CYS A 40 -0.05 -0.70 6.42
CA CYS A 40 -0.30 -0.10 5.11
C CYS A 40 1.03 0.44 4.53
N ALA A 41 1.53 -0.20 3.48
CA ALA A 41 2.85 0.08 2.90
C ALA A 41 2.75 0.26 1.37
N HIS A 42 3.73 0.98 0.80
CA HIS A 42 3.95 1.05 -0.63
C HIS A 42 5.26 0.34 -0.99
N ASN A 43 5.42 -0.02 -2.26
CA ASN A 43 6.65 -0.62 -2.77
C ASN A 43 7.87 0.27 -2.47
N ILE A 44 9.00 -0.32 -2.07
CA ILE A 44 10.24 0.40 -1.80
C ILE A 44 11.48 -0.19 -2.52
N VAL A 45 11.27 -1.04 -3.52
CA VAL A 45 12.34 -1.67 -4.31
C VAL A 45 13.35 -0.64 -4.84
N TRP A 46 12.88 0.48 -5.40
CA TRP A 46 13.79 1.50 -5.96
C TRP A 46 14.55 2.26 -4.87
N GLN A 47 13.93 2.47 -3.72
CA GLN A 47 14.57 3.14 -2.59
C GLN A 47 15.65 2.27 -1.94
N THR A 48 15.41 0.96 -1.84
CA THR A 48 16.26 0.03 -1.08
C THR A 48 17.23 -0.75 -1.94
N GLN A 49 17.00 -0.82 -3.25
CA GLN A 49 17.67 -1.73 -4.18
C GLN A 49 17.51 -3.22 -3.80
N ASP A 50 16.56 -3.54 -2.93
CA ASP A 50 16.14 -4.90 -2.62
C ASP A 50 14.94 -5.26 -3.51
N ILE A 51 15.15 -6.16 -4.46
CA ILE A 51 14.11 -6.61 -5.40
C ILE A 51 12.95 -7.35 -4.72
N THR A 52 13.08 -7.72 -3.44
CA THR A 52 12.04 -8.41 -2.66
C THR A 52 11.19 -7.45 -1.83
N ALA A 53 11.59 -6.17 -1.72
CA ALA A 53 10.93 -5.16 -0.88
C ALA A 53 9.67 -4.55 -1.54
N HIS A 54 8.73 -5.43 -1.90
CA HIS A 54 7.39 -5.09 -2.33
C HIS A 54 6.50 -4.67 -1.15
N ALA A 55 5.31 -4.16 -1.46
CA ALA A 55 4.32 -3.69 -0.48
C ALA A 55 3.62 -4.82 0.30
#